data_AF-A0A0S8K9V0-F1
#
_entry.id   AF-A0A0S8K9V0-F1
#
_cell.length_a   1.000
_cell.length_b   1.000
_cell.length_c   1.000
_cell.angle_alpha   90.00
_cell.angle_beta   90.00
_cell.angle_gamma   90.00
#
_symmetry.space_group_name_H-M   'P 1'
#
loop_
_entity.id
_entity.type
_entity.pdbx_description
1 polymer ?
#
loop_
_entity_poly.entity_id
_entity_poly.type
_entity_poly.pdbx_seq_one_letter_code
_entity_poly.pdbx_strand_id
1 'polypeptide(L)' 'ESTVDGLIPDSPELGKPLDRVTGVGDVVQVDLFIPGCPPRADALFYALSELLAGRTPVILPPEHFVYD' A
#
# COMPACT_ATOMS: atom_id res chain seq x y z
N GLU A 1 12.66 22.08 14.53
CA GLU A 1 12.95 22.04 13.09
C GLU A 1 13.92 20.91 12.79
N SER A 2 13.76 20.24 11.65
CA SER A 2 14.48 18.99 11.31
C SER A 2 15.64 19.18 10.31
N THR A 3 15.88 20.40 9.83
CA THR A 3 16.93 20.69 8.84
C THR A 3 18.19 21.19 9.52
N VAL A 4 19.36 20.72 9.06
CA VAL A 4 20.65 21.34 9.43
C VAL A 4 20.75 22.66 8.65
N ASP A 5 20.97 23.76 9.35
CA ASP A 5 21.17 25.11 8.79
C ASP A 5 20.02 25.66 7.91
N GLY A 6 18.81 25.11 8.04
CA GLY A 6 17.63 25.57 7.27
C GLY A 6 17.63 25.18 5.79
N LEU A 7 18.57 24.33 5.35
CA LEU A 7 18.67 23.89 3.97
C LEU A 7 17.78 22.66 3.73
N ILE A 8 17.06 22.68 2.61
CA ILE A 8 16.31 21.52 2.12
C ILE A 8 17.31 20.56 1.48
N PRO A 9 17.37 19.28 1.89
CA PRO A 9 18.26 18.30 1.27
C PRO A 9 17.96 18.11 -0.23
N ASP A 10 18.99 18.22 -1.07
CA ASP A 10 18.90 18.17 -2.53
C ASP A 10 19.92 17.24 -3.20
N SER A 11 20.56 16.37 -2.42
CA SER A 11 21.52 15.37 -2.91
C SER A 11 20.92 14.52 -4.05
N PRO A 12 21.68 14.22 -5.12
CA PRO A 12 21.21 13.37 -6.21
C PRO A 12 20.88 11.93 -5.80
N GLU A 13 21.35 11.49 -4.63
CA GLU A 13 21.02 10.18 -4.05
C GLU A 13 19.60 10.11 -3.47
N LEU A 14 18.94 11.26 -3.28
CA LEU A 14 17.58 11.34 -2.78
C LEU A 14 16.58 11.21 -3.93
N GLY A 15 15.54 10.39 -3.71
CA GLY A 15 14.39 10.34 -4.61
C GLY A 15 13.71 11.71 -4.68
N LYS A 16 13.41 12.18 -5.91
CA LYS A 16 12.65 13.41 -6.11
C LYS A 16 11.18 13.17 -5.78
N PRO A 17 10.57 13.96 -4.88
CA PRO A 17 9.13 13.89 -4.64
C PRO A 17 8.36 14.12 -5.95
N LEU A 18 7.26 13.38 -6.11
CA LEU A 18 6.29 13.65 -7.16
C LEU A 18 5.42 14.85 -6.77
N ASP A 19 4.83 15.51 -7.77
CA ASP A 19 3.89 16.61 -7.55
C ASP A 19 2.64 16.16 -6.76
N ARG A 20 2.28 14.87 -6.84
CA ARG A 20 1.14 14.27 -6.14
C ARG A 20 1.44 12.82 -5.72
N VAL A 21 1.11 12.50 -4.47
CA VAL A 21 1.07 11.11 -3.99
C VAL A 21 0.06 10.32 -4.83
N THR A 22 0.51 9.20 -5.37
CA THR A 22 -0.23 8.40 -6.34
C THR A 22 -0.32 6.96 -5.86
N GLY A 23 -1.46 6.30 -6.09
CA GLY A 23 -1.63 4.90 -5.70
C GLY A 23 -0.80 3.98 -6.59
N VAL A 24 -0.35 2.84 -6.07
CA VAL A 24 0.41 1.86 -6.86
C VAL A 24 -0.40 1.38 -8.08
N GLY A 25 -1.71 1.19 -7.92
CA GLY A 25 -2.63 0.80 -8.99
C GLY A 25 -2.79 1.82 -10.12
N ASP A 26 -2.42 3.09 -9.91
CA ASP A 26 -2.43 4.11 -10.96
C ASP A 26 -1.16 4.08 -11.83
N VAL A 27 -0.09 3.43 -11.33
CA VAL A 27 1.22 3.37 -12.00
C VAL A 27 1.46 2.00 -12.64
N VAL A 28 0.98 0.94 -12.01
CA VAL A 28 1.13 -0.45 -12.48
C VAL A 28 -0.17 -1.23 -12.29
N GLN A 29 -0.35 -2.29 -13.06
CA GLN A 29 -1.46 -3.22 -12.83
C GLN A 29 -1.30 -3.87 -11.45
N VAL A 30 -2.37 -3.82 -10.65
CA VAL A 30 -2.45 -4.47 -9.35
C VAL A 30 -3.55 -5.52 -9.39
N ASP A 31 -3.20 -6.76 -9.08
CA ASP A 31 -4.11 -7.90 -9.21
C ASP A 31 -5.05 -8.06 -7.99
N LEU A 32 -4.63 -7.56 -6.82
CA LEU A 32 -5.39 -7.65 -5.58
C LEU A 32 -5.16 -6.43 -4.68
N PHE A 33 -6.25 -5.90 -4.12
CA PHE A 33 -6.22 -4.84 -3.10
C PHE A 33 -6.74 -5.39 -1.77
N ILE A 34 -6.01 -5.10 -0.68
CA ILE A 34 -6.42 -5.43 0.68
C ILE A 34 -6.62 -4.12 1.44
N PRO A 35 -7.87 -3.70 1.72
CA PRO A 35 -8.17 -2.42 2.33
C PRO A 35 -7.92 -2.42 3.85
N GLY A 36 -7.57 -1.24 4.38
CA GLY A 36 -7.41 -0.97 5.82
C GLY A 36 -6.15 -0.16 6.14
N CYS A 37 -6.15 0.59 7.26
CA CYS A 37 -5.00 1.39 7.70
C CYS A 37 -4.60 1.13 9.17
N PRO A 38 -4.02 -0.06 9.49
CA PRO A 38 -3.62 -1.13 8.58
C PRO A 38 -4.76 -2.13 8.33
N PRO A 39 -4.65 -2.98 7.29
CA PRO A 39 -5.53 -4.13 7.16
C PRO A 39 -5.44 -5.02 8.40
N ARG A 40 -6.56 -5.66 8.76
CA ARG A 40 -6.60 -6.64 9.87
C ARG A 40 -5.66 -7.81 9.58
N ALA A 41 -5.02 -8.36 10.61
CA ALA A 41 -4.14 -9.52 10.47
C ALA A 41 -4.84 -10.70 9.77
N ASP A 42 -6.10 -10.96 10.12
CA ASP A 42 -6.90 -12.02 9.51
C ASP A 42 -7.19 -11.78 8.02
N ALA A 43 -7.31 -10.51 7.58
CA ALA A 43 -7.51 -10.18 6.18
C ALA A 43 -6.25 -10.50 5.35
N LEU A 44 -5.07 -10.21 5.88
CA LEU A 44 -3.79 -10.61 5.27
C LEU A 44 -3.65 -12.14 5.22
N PHE A 45 -3.95 -12.82 6.32
CA PHE A 45 -3.88 -14.28 6.40
C PHE A 45 -4.83 -14.96 5.40
N TYR A 46 -6.07 -14.47 5.31
CA TYR A 46 -7.07 -14.95 4.36
C TYR A 46 -6.59 -14.77 2.92
N ALA A 47 -6.18 -13.56 2.54
CA ALA A 47 -5.76 -13.26 1.18
C ALA A 47 -4.58 -14.14 0.74
N LEU A 48 -3.57 -14.31 1.61
CA LEU A 48 -2.42 -15.16 1.32
C LEU A 48 -2.80 -16.65 1.23
N SER A 49 -3.69 -17.13 2.10
CA SER A 49 -4.15 -18.53 2.10
C SER A 49 -4.95 -18.88 0.85
N GLU A 50 -5.81 -17.97 0.37
CA GLU A 50 -6.56 -18.14 -0.87
C GLU A 50 -5.62 -18.22 -2.08
N LEU A 51 -4.66 -17.29 -2.17
CA LEU A 51 -3.66 -17.27 -3.24
C LEU A 51 -2.85 -18.56 -3.27
N LEU A 52 -2.39 -19.04 -2.11
CA LEU A 52 -1.68 -20.32 -1.98
C LEU A 52 -2.53 -21.52 -2.41
N ALA A 53 -3.85 -21.45 -2.24
CA ALA A 53 -4.79 -22.47 -2.67
C ALA A 53 -5.23 -22.32 -4.15
N GLY A 54 -4.60 -21.42 -4.92
CA GLY A 54 -4.89 -21.19 -6.33
C GLY A 54 -6.16 -20.37 -6.59
N ARG A 55 -6.67 -19.65 -5.58
CA ARG A 55 -7.86 -18.79 -5.68
C ARG A 55 -7.46 -17.33 -5.55
N THR A 56 -7.90 -16.48 -6.47
CA THR A 56 -7.72 -15.04 -6.35
C THR A 56 -8.95 -14.42 -5.70
N PRO A 57 -8.87 -13.90 -4.45
CA PRO A 57 -10.02 -13.36 -3.77
C PRO A 57 -10.35 -11.95 -4.28
N VAL A 58 -11.11 -11.86 -5.37
CA VAL A 58 -11.50 -10.57 -5.99
C VAL A 58 -12.40 -9.73 -5.05
N ILE A 59 -13.14 -10.38 -4.15
CA ILE A 59 -13.97 -9.75 -3.13
C ILE A 59 -13.60 -10.36 -1.77
N LEU A 60 -13.21 -9.51 -0.83
CA LEU A 60 -12.95 -9.95 0.54
C LEU A 60 -14.28 -10.15 1.31
N PRO A 61 -14.31 -11.08 2.27
CA PRO A 61 -15.42 -11.19 3.21
C PRO A 61 -15.73 -9.83 3.87
N PRO A 62 -16.99 -9.51 4.18
CA PRO A 62 -17.37 -8.22 4.78
C PRO A 62 -16.59 -7.86 6.04
N GLU A 63 -16.24 -8.84 6.86
CA GLU A 63 -15.43 -8.71 8.08
C GLU A 63 -13.96 -8.30 7.82
N HIS A 64 -13.48 -8.46 6.59
CA HIS A 64 -12.13 -8.12 6.15
C HIS A 64 -12.10 -6.90 5.21
N PHE A 65 -13.27 -6.37 4.85
CA PHE A 65 -13.40 -5.21 3.98
C PHE A 65 -13.60 -3.93 4.81
N VAL A 66 -12.50 -3.31 5.22
CA VAL A 66 -12.49 -2.12 6.09
C VAL A 66 -11.55 -1.04 5.56
N TYR A 67 -11.87 0.23 5.79
CA TYR A 67 -11.07 1.39 5.35
C TYR A 67 -10.67 2.33 6.49
N ASP A 68 -11.09 2.00 7.71
CA ASP A 68 -10.74 2.76 8.91
C ASP A 68 -9.27 2.58 9.31
#